data_AF-A0A498L528-F1
#
_entry.id   AF-A0A498L528-F1
#
_cell.length_a   1.000
_cell.length_b   1.000
_cell.length_c   1.000
_cell.angle_alpha   90.00
_cell.angle_beta   90.00
_cell.angle_gamma   90.00
#
_symmetry.space_group_name_H-M   'P 1'
#
loop_
_entity.id
_entity.type
_entity.pdbx_description
1 polymer ?
#
loop_
_entity_poly.entity_id
_entity_poly.type
_entity_poly.pdbx_seq_one_letter_code
_entity_poly.pdbx_strand_id
1 'polypeptide(L)'
;MNHDRIHAREPTHDHDRWATGRITALDERDGHCVVTVDDGGTTVDLLVTLAVRDLCVSRLDVPADASPVGERVWYRKKSDL
;
A
#
# COMPACT_ATOMS: atom_id res chain seq x y z
N MET A 1 8.55 -12.81 8.86
CA MET A 1 8.82 -12.10 7.59
C MET A 1 8.62 -10.61 7.85
N ASN A 2 9.42 -9.77 7.22
CA ASN A 2 9.35 -8.33 7.42
C ASN A 2 8.47 -7.74 6.31
N HIS A 3 7.25 -7.30 6.65
CA HIS A 3 6.33 -6.68 5.68
C HIS A 3 6.64 -5.21 5.43
N ASP A 4 6.30 -4.76 4.23
CA ASP A 4 6.23 -3.33 3.91
C ASP A 4 5.09 -2.65 4.69
N ARG A 5 5.08 -1.33 4.67
CA ARG A 5 4.02 -0.54 5.31
C ARG A 5 3.24 0.25 4.28
N ILE A 6 1.93 0.31 4.46
CA ILE A 6 1.01 1.07 3.61
C ILE A 6 -0.10 1.70 4.46
N HIS A 7 -0.46 2.93 4.12
CA HIS A 7 -1.50 3.72 4.78
C HIS A 7 -2.38 4.39 3.72
N ALA A 8 -3.70 4.35 3.94
CA ALA A 8 -4.70 5.08 3.14
C ALA A 8 -4.69 6.59 3.39
N ARG A 9 -4.13 7.04 4.51
CA ARG A 9 -4.09 8.44 4.92
C ARG A 9 -2.67 8.82 5.30
N GLU A 10 -2.41 10.12 5.30
CA GLU A 10 -1.11 10.64 5.72
C GLU A 10 -0.73 10.12 7.12
N PRO A 11 0.47 9.52 7.28
CA PRO A 11 1.01 9.15 8.58
C PRO A 11 1.13 10.38 9.47
N THR A 12 0.91 10.22 10.77
CA THR A 12 1.01 11.35 11.73
C THR A 12 2.42 11.59 12.27
N HIS A 13 3.37 10.73 11.93
CA HIS A 13 4.75 10.74 12.43
C HIS A 13 5.72 10.24 11.35
N ASP A 14 6.98 10.67 11.44
CA ASP A 14 8.07 10.26 10.55
C ASP A 14 7.80 10.50 9.05
N HIS A 15 7.16 11.63 8.67
CA HIS A 15 6.70 11.91 7.30
C HIS A 15 7.80 11.70 6.24
N ASP A 16 9.04 12.13 6.51
CA ASP A 16 10.20 11.99 5.61
C ASP A 16 10.59 10.53 5.30
N ARG A 17 10.05 9.57 6.05
CA ARG A 17 10.30 8.13 5.84
C ARG A 17 9.24 7.47 4.96
N TRP A 18 8.24 8.21 4.48
CA TRP A 18 7.16 7.70 3.66
C TRP A 18 7.22 8.30 2.26
N ALA A 19 6.95 7.47 1.27
CA ALA A 19 6.67 7.88 -0.10
C ALA A 19 5.15 7.86 -0.33
N THR A 20 4.72 8.48 -1.43
CA THR A 20 3.33 8.41 -1.88
C THR A 20 3.26 7.78 -3.26
N GLY A 21 2.25 6.95 -3.51
CA GLY A 21 2.02 6.36 -4.82
C GLY A 21 0.53 6.16 -5.07
N ARG A 22 0.18 5.83 -6.32
CA ARG A 22 -1.19 5.46 -6.70
C ARG A 22 -1.27 3.96 -6.90
N ILE A 23 -2.26 3.29 -6.29
CA ILE A 23 -2.45 1.85 -6.47
C ILE A 23 -2.77 1.57 -7.95
N THR A 24 -2.07 0.61 -8.54
CA THR A 24 -2.32 0.15 -9.92
C THR A 24 -2.77 -1.30 -9.98
N ALA A 25 -2.40 -2.13 -9.00
CA ALA A 25 -2.86 -3.52 -8.91
C ALA A 25 -2.79 -4.05 -7.47
N LEU A 26 -3.60 -5.08 -7.21
CA LEU A 26 -3.49 -5.94 -6.03
C LEU A 26 -3.42 -7.39 -6.51
N ASP A 27 -2.51 -8.15 -5.92
CA ASP A 27 -2.34 -9.59 -6.15
C ASP A 27 -2.17 -10.31 -4.81
N GLU A 28 -2.44 -11.60 -4.75
CA GLU A 28 -2.24 -12.43 -3.56
C GLU A 28 -1.19 -13.51 -3.81
N ARG A 29 -0.18 -13.58 -2.93
CA ARG A 29 0.93 -14.53 -3.03
C ARG A 29 1.28 -15.07 -1.64
N ASP A 30 1.30 -16.38 -1.49
CA ASP A 30 1.71 -17.06 -0.25
C ASP A 30 1.02 -16.52 1.02
N GLY A 31 -0.29 -16.22 0.94
CA GLY A 31 -1.07 -15.65 2.06
C GLY A 31 -0.78 -14.18 2.39
N HIS A 32 -0.12 -13.47 1.47
CA HIS A 32 0.17 -12.04 1.53
C HIS A 32 -0.48 -11.32 0.35
N CYS A 33 -0.66 -10.01 0.48
CA CYS A 33 -1.05 -9.17 -0.63
C CYS A 33 0.18 -8.44 -1.16
N VAL A 34 0.36 -8.47 -2.47
CA VAL A 34 1.23 -7.54 -3.20
C VAL A 34 0.37 -6.38 -3.65
N VAL A 35 0.67 -5.19 -3.15
CA VAL A 35 0.06 -3.94 -3.64
C VAL A 35 1.07 -3.28 -4.56
N THR A 36 0.74 -3.20 -5.85
CA THR A 36 1.56 -2.49 -6.83
C THR A 36 1.14 -1.03 -6.86
N VAL A 37 2.10 -0.13 -6.71
CA VAL A 37 1.90 1.32 -6.77
C VAL A 37 2.72 1.95 -7.89
N ASP A 38 2.16 2.97 -8.54
CA ASP A 38 2.87 3.91 -9.38
C ASP A 38 3.34 5.10 -8.53
N ASP A 39 4.65 5.25 -8.42
CA ASP A 39 5.32 6.42 -7.85
C ASP A 39 5.95 7.24 -8.98
N GLY A 40 5.14 8.09 -9.61
CA GLY A 40 5.60 9.00 -10.66
C GLY A 40 6.14 8.28 -11.90
N GLY A 41 5.54 7.16 -12.28
CA GLY A 41 5.98 6.31 -13.39
C GLY A 41 6.94 5.19 -12.98
N THR A 42 7.36 5.13 -11.71
CA THR A 42 8.09 3.98 -11.17
C THR A 42 7.11 3.00 -10.55
N THR A 43 7.12 1.75 -11.03
CA THR A 43 6.31 0.69 -10.43
C THR A 43 7.01 0.11 -9.20
N VAL A 44 6.29 0.06 -8.08
CA VAL A 44 6.80 -0.43 -6.79
C VAL A 44 5.83 -1.47 -6.23
N ASP A 45 6.32 -2.70 -6.02
CA ASP A 45 5.55 -3.76 -5.36
C ASP A 45 5.77 -3.73 -3.84
N LEU A 46 4.68 -3.71 -3.08
CA LEU A 46 4.67 -3.72 -1.62
C LEU A 46 4.10 -5.04 -1.11
N LEU A 47 4.87 -5.80 -0.33
CA LEU A 47 4.40 -7.05 0.27
C LEU A 47 3.85 -6.79 1.68
N VAL A 48 2.53 -6.93 1.83
CA VAL A 48 1.83 -6.71 3.10
C VAL A 48 1.00 -7.93 3.48
N THR A 49 0.60 -8.04 4.75
CA THR A 49 -0.36 -9.06 5.16
C THR A 49 -1.75 -8.74 4.63
N LEU A 50 -2.61 -9.76 4.48
CA LEU A 50 -4.01 -9.55 4.07
C LEU A 50 -4.76 -8.64 5.05
N ALA A 51 -4.52 -8.77 6.35
CA ALA A 51 -5.14 -7.90 7.35
C ALA A 51 -4.71 -6.42 7.20
N VAL A 52 -3.46 -6.16 6.82
CA VAL A 52 -3.00 -4.79 6.52
C VAL A 52 -3.62 -4.27 5.22
N ARG A 53 -3.75 -5.13 4.19
CA ARG A 53 -4.48 -4.80 2.95
C ARG A 53 -5.92 -4.40 3.25
N ASP A 54 -6.66 -5.21 4.01
CA ASP A 54 -8.07 -4.96 4.35
C ASP A 54 -8.23 -3.68 5.18
N LEU A 55 -7.33 -3.46 6.15
CA LEU A 55 -7.32 -2.24 6.97
C LEU A 55 -7.01 -1.00 6.14
N CYS A 56 -6.10 -1.09 5.17
CA CYS A 56 -5.80 0.02 4.27
C CYS A 56 -7.00 0.32 3.37
N VAL A 57 -7.55 -0.69 2.68
CA VAL A 57 -8.67 -0.52 1.75
C VAL A 57 -9.91 0.04 2.46
N SER A 58 -10.25 -0.48 3.65
CA SER A 58 -11.40 0.02 4.44
C SER A 58 -11.30 1.48 4.89
N ARG A 59 -10.12 2.11 4.76
CA ARG A 59 -9.87 3.50 5.12
C ARG A 59 -9.74 4.44 3.92
N LEU A 60 -9.73 3.89 2.70
CA LEU A 60 -9.77 4.67 1.47
C LEU A 60 -11.14 5.36 1.33
N ASP A 61 -11.17 6.49 0.64
CA ASP A 61 -12.40 7.25 0.39
C ASP A 61 -13.12 6.72 -0.86
N VAL A 62 -13.36 5.40 -0.87
CA VAL A 62 -14.05 4.69 -1.95
C VAL A 62 -15.15 3.79 -1.37
N PRO A 63 -16.22 3.48 -2.15
CA PRO A 63 -17.22 2.51 -1.73
C PRO A 63 -16.58 1.15 -1.38
N ALA A 64 -17.16 0.43 -0.41
CA ALA A 64 -16.58 -0.80 0.12
C ALA A 64 -16.33 -1.90 -0.92
N ASP A 65 -17.14 -1.94 -1.98
CA ASP A 65 -17.04 -2.94 -3.06
C ASP A 65 -16.33 -2.38 -4.30
N ALA A 66 -15.84 -1.14 -4.24
CA ALA A 66 -15.09 -0.53 -5.34
C ALA A 66 -13.64 -1.00 -5.32
N SER A 67 -13.05 -1.07 -6.52
CA SER A 67 -11.62 -1.33 -6.65
C SER A 67 -10.81 -0.20 -6.00
N PRO A 68 -9.79 -0.50 -5.19
CA PRO A 68 -8.86 0.51 -4.66
C PRO A 68 -7.85 0.98 -5.73
N VAL A 69 -7.85 0.39 -6.93
CA VAL A 69 -7.01 0.84 -8.05
C VAL A 69 -7.37 2.27 -8.39
N GLY A 70 -6.33 3.10 -8.50
CA GLY A 70 -6.46 4.54 -8.67
C GLY A 70 -6.34 5.31 -7.36
N GLU A 71 -6.44 4.70 -6.18
CA GLU A 71 -6.35 5.46 -4.94
C GLU A 71 -4.92 5.82 -4.56
N ARG A 72 -4.75 6.99 -3.95
CA ARG A 72 -3.46 7.42 -3.42
C ARG A 72 -3.22 6.76 -2.06
N VAL A 73 -2.00 6.28 -1.87
CA VAL A 73 -1.54 5.71 -0.60
C VAL A 73 -0.19 6.26 -0.20
N TRP A 74 0.10 6.17 1.09
CA TRP A 74 1.41 6.40 1.68
C TRP A 74 2.06 5.06 1.94
N TYR A 75 3.31 4.87 1.54
CA TYR A 75 4.00 3.61 1.73
C TYR A 75 5.43 3.80 2.20
N ARG A 76 5.96 2.75 2.79
CA ARG A 76 7.37 2.64 3.12
C ARG A 76 7.84 1.23 2.88
N LYS A 77 8.83 1.09 2.00
CA LYS A 77 9.53 -0.18 1.84
C LYS A 77 10.37 -0.47 3.07
N LYS A 78 10.35 -1.73 3.49
CA LYS A 78 11.38 -2.23 4.38
C LYS A 78 12.67 -2.32 3.56
N SER A 79 13.75 -1.73 4.05
CA SER A 79 15.07 -2.02 3.51
C SER A 79 15.40 -3.50 3.74
N ASP A 80 15.84 -4.18 2.70
CA ASP A 80 16.45 -5.50 2.83
C ASP A 80 17.72 -5.33 3.67
N LEU A 81 17.64 -5.69 4.96
CA LEU A 81 18.79 -5.79 5.87
C LEU A 81 19.23 -7.25 5.94
#